data_AF-A0AAE0KAV2-F1
#
_entry.id   AF-A0AAE0KAV2-F1
#
_cell.length_a   1.000
_cell.length_b   1.000
_cell.length_c   1.000
_cell.angle_alpha   90.00
_cell.angle_beta   90.00
_cell.angle_gamma   90.00
#
_symmetry.space_group_name_H-M   'P 1'
#
loop_
_entity.id
_entity.type
_entity.pdbx_description
1 polymer ?
#
loop_
_entity_poly.entity_id
_entity_poly.type
_entity_poly.pdbx_seq_one_letter_code
_entity_poly.pdbx_strand_id
1 'polypeptide(L)'
;MAYISLSRRDTNVLEKIKDPESDPSSAIQIDATLQKDPHILDQQEYAELSQKERDIILAIQGLELQSAVPRSREMPEIDIVGGYRQCVSRLRSLIDDQPKYASARNNRAQALRRLCGDCMLVTGAPQPPQALLRHIDDAERQEMAQTVLCDLDRSISLLTPSEPYSKISPQTARTLSMAHTQRAAVYLATSKLISSNPVSIDVERRELRWTKLDFEENASRDFAMGGRYGNEIAKGLAVATNPTAKLCGQMVREAMKKEYGPDFPV
;
A
#
# COMPACT_ATOMS: atom_id res chain seq x y z
N MET A 1 24.34 15.12 30.07
CA MET A 1 23.61 14.17 29.21
C MET A 1 24.63 13.34 28.46
N ALA A 2 24.77 12.06 28.79
CA ALA A 2 25.66 11.18 28.05
C ALA A 2 25.02 10.86 26.70
N TYR A 3 25.62 11.33 25.60
CA TYR A 3 25.21 10.94 24.25
C TYR A 3 25.73 9.52 24.02
N ILE A 4 24.83 8.53 24.08
CA ILE A 4 25.14 7.15 23.73
C ILE A 4 25.10 7.07 22.20
N SER A 5 26.27 7.00 21.57
CA SER A 5 26.38 6.72 20.13
C SER A 5 26.30 5.21 19.93
N LEU A 6 25.18 4.74 19.38
CA LEU A 6 24.99 3.33 19.04
C LEU A 6 25.98 2.93 17.94
N SER A 7 26.68 1.82 18.11
CA SER A 7 27.52 1.28 17.03
C SER A 7 26.64 0.77 15.89
N ARG A 8 27.21 0.62 14.69
CA ARG A 8 26.50 0.01 13.54
C ARG A 8 25.97 -1.39 13.87
N ARG A 9 26.66 -2.12 14.75
CA ARG A 9 26.23 -3.44 15.22
C ARG A 9 25.01 -3.32 16.15
N ASP A 10 25.00 -2.33 17.04
CA ASP A 10 23.86 -2.10 17.94
C ASP A 10 22.62 -1.65 17.16
N THR A 11 22.78 -0.76 16.18
CA THR A 11 21.69 -0.36 15.28
C THR A 11 21.14 -1.57 14.52
N ASN A 12 22.02 -2.45 14.00
CA ASN A 12 21.58 -3.66 13.31
C ASN A 12 20.86 -4.65 14.25
N VAL A 13 21.28 -4.76 15.51
CA VAL A 13 20.60 -5.60 16.52
C VAL A 13 19.23 -5.01 16.87
N LEU A 14 19.13 -3.70 17.09
CA LEU A 14 17.87 -3.02 17.37
C LEU A 14 16.90 -3.09 16.18
N GLU A 15 17.39 -2.94 14.96
CA GLU A 15 16.57 -3.15 13.76
C GLU A 15 16.12 -4.61 13.64
N LYS A 16 16.95 -5.60 13.98
CA LYS A 16 16.54 -7.01 14.06
C LYS A 16 15.53 -7.31 15.17
N ILE A 17 15.57 -6.57 16.27
CA ILE A 17 14.56 -6.70 17.33
C ILE A 17 13.21 -6.14 16.85
N LYS A 18 13.23 -5.06 16.05
CA LYS A 18 12.04 -4.43 15.46
C LYS A 18 11.49 -5.22 14.26
N ASP A 19 12.37 -5.79 13.47
CA ASP A 19 12.08 -6.63 12.31
C ASP A 19 13.05 -7.83 12.29
N PRO A 20 12.65 -8.97 12.90
CA PRO A 20 13.48 -10.18 12.96
C PRO A 20 13.91 -10.71 11.60
N GLU A 21 13.17 -10.35 10.54
CA GLU A 21 13.43 -10.77 9.16
C GLU A 21 14.32 -9.78 8.39
N SER A 22 14.65 -8.62 8.97
CA SER A 22 15.53 -7.64 8.34
C SER A 22 16.98 -8.13 8.31
N ASP A 23 17.40 -8.59 7.13
CA ASP A 23 18.80 -8.88 6.83
C ASP A 23 19.42 -7.72 6.01
N PRO A 24 20.38 -6.96 6.56
CA PRO A 24 21.05 -5.90 5.81
C PRO A 24 21.83 -6.41 4.58
N SER A 25 22.14 -7.71 4.50
CA SER A 25 22.74 -8.33 3.30
C SER A 25 21.73 -8.59 2.18
N SER A 26 20.42 -8.57 2.48
CA SER A 26 19.32 -8.65 1.52
C SER A 26 18.89 -7.28 0.97
N ALA A 27 19.68 -6.23 1.20
CA ALA A 27 19.37 -4.89 0.74
C ALA A 27 19.18 -4.86 -0.78
N ILE A 28 18.07 -4.27 -1.22
CA ILE A 28 17.72 -4.20 -2.64
C ILE A 28 18.72 -3.29 -3.36
N GLN A 29 19.31 -3.80 -4.43
CA GLN A 29 20.25 -3.05 -5.24
C GLN A 29 19.51 -2.23 -6.30
N ILE A 30 19.53 -0.91 -6.14
CA ILE A 30 18.95 0.01 -7.11
C ILE A 30 20.04 0.45 -8.09
N ASP A 31 19.78 0.29 -9.38
CA ASP A 31 20.68 0.71 -10.45
C ASP A 31 19.95 1.65 -11.41
N ALA A 32 20.35 2.93 -11.39
CA ALA A 32 19.73 3.98 -12.19
C ALA A 32 20.02 3.87 -13.69
N THR A 33 20.99 3.03 -14.08
CA THR A 33 21.30 2.78 -15.50
C THR A 33 20.35 1.79 -16.15
N LEU A 34 19.59 1.04 -15.35
CA LEU A 34 18.59 0.09 -15.85
C LEU A 34 17.39 0.80 -16.47
N GLN A 35 16.74 0.09 -17.39
CA GLN A 35 15.48 0.54 -17.98
C GLN A 35 14.41 0.77 -16.91
N LYS A 36 13.57 1.78 -17.14
CA LYS A 36 12.55 2.18 -16.16
C LYS A 36 11.53 1.08 -15.90
N ASP A 37 11.14 0.33 -16.93
CA ASP A 37 10.25 -0.83 -16.84
C ASP A 37 10.93 -2.06 -17.47
N PRO A 38 10.95 -3.21 -16.78
CA PRO A 38 11.60 -4.43 -17.29
C PRO A 38 10.82 -5.14 -18.41
N HIS A 39 9.54 -4.81 -18.62
CA HIS A 39 8.68 -5.46 -19.63
C HIS A 39 8.44 -4.62 -20.87
N ILE A 40 8.76 -3.32 -20.83
CA ILE A 40 8.59 -2.39 -21.95
C ILE A 40 9.97 -1.91 -22.38
N LEU A 41 10.55 -2.65 -23.33
CA LEU A 41 11.94 -2.44 -23.77
C LEU A 41 12.09 -1.28 -24.76
N ASP A 42 11.04 -1.02 -25.56
CA ASP A 42 11.00 0.10 -26.48
C ASP A 42 10.87 1.42 -25.69
N GLN A 43 11.87 2.29 -25.85
CA GLN A 43 11.92 3.57 -25.13
C GLN A 43 10.84 4.55 -25.58
N GLN A 44 10.47 4.52 -26.86
CA GLN A 44 9.45 5.39 -27.42
C GLN A 44 8.06 4.94 -26.94
N GLU A 45 7.79 3.63 -26.99
CA GLU A 45 6.56 3.05 -26.46
C GLU A 45 6.41 3.37 -24.96
N TYR A 46 7.49 3.18 -24.18
CA TYR A 46 7.49 3.52 -22.76
C TYR A 46 7.24 5.03 -22.54
N ALA A 47 7.85 5.90 -23.33
CA ALA A 47 7.70 7.34 -23.19
C ALA A 47 6.24 7.78 -23.43
N GLU A 48 5.59 7.22 -24.45
CA GLU A 48 4.19 7.47 -24.78
C GLU A 48 3.25 6.97 -23.69
N LEU A 49 3.43 5.73 -23.22
CA LEU A 49 2.64 5.16 -22.12
C LEU A 49 2.79 5.97 -20.84
N SER A 50 4.03 6.34 -20.51
CA SER A 50 4.32 7.13 -19.32
C SER A 50 3.76 8.56 -19.43
N GLN A 51 3.68 9.14 -20.63
CA GLN A 51 3.00 10.43 -20.83
C GLN A 51 1.49 10.31 -20.63
N LYS A 52 0.85 9.30 -21.23
CA LYS A 52 -0.59 9.04 -21.04
C LYS A 52 -0.92 8.83 -19.55
N GLU A 53 -0.09 8.07 -18.85
CA GLU A 53 -0.22 7.88 -17.40
C GLU A 53 -0.09 9.21 -16.65
N ARG A 54 0.95 10.01 -16.93
CA ARG A 54 1.16 11.32 -16.29
C ARG A 54 -0.04 12.23 -16.47
N ASP A 55 -0.65 12.28 -17.65
CA ASP A 55 -1.82 13.11 -17.92
C ASP A 55 -3.04 12.68 -17.08
N ILE A 56 -3.19 11.38 -16.79
CA ILE A 56 -4.23 10.89 -15.90
C ILE A 56 -3.95 11.30 -14.45
N ILE A 57 -2.70 11.17 -14.00
CA ILE A 57 -2.31 11.56 -12.63
C ILE A 57 -2.47 13.06 -12.40
N LEU A 58 -2.11 13.89 -13.39
CA LEU A 58 -2.33 15.34 -13.31
C LEU A 58 -3.82 15.69 -13.23
N ALA A 59 -4.68 14.95 -13.94
CA ALA A 59 -6.13 15.13 -13.83
C ALA A 59 -6.63 14.79 -12.41
N ILE A 60 -6.17 13.69 -11.83
CA ILE A 60 -6.47 13.31 -10.44
C ILE A 60 -6.01 14.40 -9.45
N GLN A 61 -4.78 14.90 -9.60
CA GLN A 61 -4.25 15.97 -8.75
C GLN A 61 -5.08 17.27 -8.88
N GLY A 62 -5.51 17.60 -10.10
CA GLY A 62 -6.41 18.73 -10.35
C GLY A 62 -7.75 18.60 -9.61
N LEU A 63 -8.35 17.41 -9.61
CA LEU A 63 -9.58 17.13 -8.85
C LEU A 63 -9.37 17.32 -7.34
N GLU A 64 -8.26 16.80 -6.79
CA GLU A 64 -7.94 16.92 -5.37
C GLU A 64 -7.75 18.38 -4.94
N LEU A 65 -6.99 19.17 -5.72
CA LEU A 65 -6.81 20.60 -5.46
C LEU A 65 -8.14 21.36 -5.45
N GLN A 66 -9.02 21.06 -6.42
CA GLN A 66 -10.35 21.68 -6.49
C GLN A 66 -11.29 21.24 -5.36
N SER A 67 -11.04 20.09 -4.73
CA SER A 67 -11.79 19.62 -3.56
C SER A 67 -11.35 20.29 -2.25
N ALA A 68 -10.10 20.75 -2.18
CA ALA A 68 -9.53 21.38 -0.99
C ALA A 68 -9.88 22.87 -0.85
N VAL A 69 -10.28 23.54 -1.94
CA VAL A 69 -10.62 24.98 -1.92
C VAL A 69 -12.03 25.19 -1.31
N PRO A 70 -12.18 26.02 -0.26
CA PRO A 70 -13.49 26.38 0.29
C PRO A 70 -14.35 27.06 -0.77
N ARG A 71 -15.52 26.48 -1.08
CA ARG A 71 -16.37 26.98 -2.18
C ARG A 71 -17.41 27.98 -1.72
N SER A 72 -17.54 29.06 -2.48
CA SER A 72 -18.67 29.99 -2.43
C SER A 72 -19.91 29.36 -3.07
N ARG A 73 -21.11 29.76 -2.65
CA ARG A 73 -22.41 29.25 -3.17
C ARG A 73 -22.63 29.42 -4.69
N GLU A 74 -21.82 30.22 -5.37
CA GLU A 74 -21.98 30.57 -6.79
C GLU A 74 -21.17 29.68 -7.75
N MET A 75 -20.34 28.76 -7.24
CA MET A 75 -19.55 27.88 -8.09
C MET A 75 -20.34 26.62 -8.48
N PRO A 76 -20.26 26.16 -9.75
CA PRO A 76 -20.90 24.91 -10.16
C PRO A 76 -20.34 23.72 -9.37
N GLU A 77 -21.21 22.75 -9.09
CA GLU A 77 -20.85 21.52 -8.39
C GLU A 77 -19.90 20.69 -9.26
N ILE A 78 -18.64 20.59 -8.85
CA ILE A 78 -17.66 19.75 -9.52
C ILE A 78 -17.92 18.30 -9.13
N ASP A 79 -18.22 17.47 -10.13
CA ASP A 79 -18.36 16.03 -9.98
C ASP A 79 -16.98 15.36 -9.84
N ILE A 80 -16.44 15.42 -8.60
CA ILE A 80 -15.16 14.79 -8.25
C ILE A 80 -15.22 13.27 -8.46
N VAL A 81 -16.36 12.65 -8.12
CA VAL A 81 -16.55 11.20 -8.24
C VAL A 81 -16.54 10.79 -9.70
N GLY A 82 -17.28 11.47 -10.57
CA GLY A 82 -17.27 11.25 -12.01
C GLY A 82 -15.89 11.47 -12.63
N GLY A 83 -15.18 12.51 -12.21
CA GLY A 83 -13.78 12.75 -12.63
C GLY A 83 -12.84 11.60 -12.26
N TYR A 84 -12.97 11.07 -11.04
CA TYR A 84 -12.20 9.89 -10.60
C TYR A 84 -12.58 8.63 -11.40
N ARG A 85 -13.87 8.38 -11.65
CA ARG A 85 -14.34 7.25 -12.47
C ARG A 85 -13.80 7.33 -13.90
N GLN A 86 -13.75 8.53 -14.47
CA GLN A 86 -13.14 8.75 -15.79
C GLN A 86 -11.65 8.42 -15.77
N CYS A 87 -10.91 8.84 -14.73
CA CYS A 87 -9.49 8.52 -14.59
C CYS A 87 -9.26 7.01 -14.43
N VAL A 88 -10.08 6.31 -13.64
CA VAL A 88 -10.06 4.85 -13.49
C VAL A 88 -10.30 4.17 -14.84
N SER A 89 -11.26 4.64 -15.63
CA SER A 89 -11.52 4.11 -16.97
C SER A 89 -10.34 4.32 -17.91
N ARG A 90 -9.69 5.49 -17.89
CA ARG A 90 -8.49 5.76 -18.71
C ARG A 90 -7.32 4.86 -18.31
N LEU A 91 -7.13 4.62 -17.01
CA LEU A 91 -6.12 3.67 -16.52
C LEU A 91 -6.45 2.24 -16.93
N ARG A 92 -7.73 1.84 -16.91
CA ARG A 92 -8.17 0.55 -17.44
C ARG A 92 -7.81 0.40 -18.91
N SER A 93 -8.14 1.37 -19.77
CA SER A 93 -7.76 1.31 -21.18
C SER A 93 -6.25 1.18 -21.37
N LEU A 94 -5.45 1.91 -20.59
CA LEU A 94 -3.98 1.81 -20.63
C LEU A 94 -3.48 0.40 -20.24
N ILE A 95 -4.15 -0.25 -19.28
CA ILE A 95 -3.83 -1.62 -18.82
C ILE A 95 -4.28 -2.66 -19.85
N ASP A 96 -5.43 -2.46 -20.49
CA ASP A 96 -5.97 -3.34 -21.52
C ASP A 96 -5.08 -3.30 -22.78
N ASP A 97 -4.61 -2.09 -23.16
CA ASP A 97 -3.66 -1.89 -24.26
C ASP A 97 -2.27 -2.45 -23.94
N GLN A 98 -1.77 -2.25 -22.71
CA GLN A 98 -0.47 -2.76 -22.28
C GLN A 98 -0.56 -3.59 -20.97
N PRO A 99 -0.91 -4.89 -21.07
CA PRO A 99 -1.13 -5.75 -19.91
C PRO A 99 0.11 -6.03 -19.06
N LYS A 100 1.30 -5.63 -19.47
CA LYS A 100 2.52 -5.74 -18.64
C LYS A 100 2.94 -4.43 -17.97
N TYR A 101 2.22 -3.33 -18.23
CA TYR A 101 2.55 -2.06 -17.60
C TYR A 101 2.06 -2.02 -16.14
N ALA A 102 2.99 -2.20 -15.21
CA ALA A 102 2.68 -2.37 -13.79
C ALA A 102 2.33 -1.06 -13.08
N SER A 103 2.85 0.08 -13.56
CA SER A 103 2.61 1.41 -12.98
C SER A 103 1.14 1.83 -13.09
N ALA A 104 0.52 1.60 -14.25
CA ALA A 104 -0.89 1.92 -14.48
C ALA A 104 -1.83 1.17 -13.53
N ARG A 105 -1.53 -0.11 -13.24
CA ARG A 105 -2.26 -0.93 -12.25
C ARG A 105 -2.16 -0.36 -10.85
N ASN A 106 -0.95 0.04 -10.45
CA ASN A 106 -0.69 0.65 -9.16
C ASN A 106 -1.52 1.93 -8.97
N ASN A 107 -1.58 2.75 -10.01
CA ASN A 107 -2.34 3.99 -10.05
C ASN A 107 -3.85 3.73 -10.06
N ARG A 108 -4.33 2.71 -10.78
CA ARG A 108 -5.76 2.32 -10.78
C ARG A 108 -6.19 1.85 -9.40
N ALA A 109 -5.38 1.02 -8.74
CA ALA A 109 -5.61 0.59 -7.37
C ALA A 109 -5.69 1.79 -6.41
N GLN A 110 -4.78 2.75 -6.51
CA GLN A 110 -4.78 3.95 -5.66
C GLN A 110 -6.03 4.81 -5.89
N ALA A 111 -6.45 4.99 -7.15
CA ALA A 111 -7.66 5.75 -7.49
C ALA A 111 -8.93 5.08 -6.95
N LEU A 112 -9.05 3.75 -7.06
CA LEU A 112 -10.16 2.98 -6.51
C LEU A 112 -10.18 3.01 -4.97
N ARG A 113 -9.00 2.94 -4.33
CA ARG A 113 -8.87 3.12 -2.87
C ARG A 113 -9.28 4.53 -2.42
N ARG A 114 -9.07 5.56 -3.24
CA ARG A 114 -9.58 6.91 -2.95
C ARG A 114 -11.11 7.00 -3.09
N LEU A 115 -11.70 6.28 -4.03
CA LEU A 115 -13.15 6.20 -4.21
C LEU A 115 -13.84 5.48 -3.04
N CYS A 116 -13.43 4.23 -2.76
CA CYS A 116 -14.12 3.34 -1.83
C CYS A 116 -13.49 3.29 -0.42
N GLY A 117 -12.24 3.70 -0.26
CA GLY A 117 -11.48 3.52 0.98
C GLY A 117 -10.91 2.12 1.16
N ASP A 118 -10.06 1.95 2.19
CA ASP A 118 -9.29 0.71 2.40
C ASP A 118 -10.09 -0.43 3.04
N CYS A 119 -11.29 -0.15 3.57
CA CYS A 119 -12.16 -1.13 4.20
C CYS A 119 -12.96 -1.98 3.19
N MET A 120 -12.62 -1.90 1.91
CA MET A 120 -13.37 -2.46 0.78
C MET A 120 -13.59 -3.98 0.82
N LEU A 121 -12.83 -4.74 1.62
CA LEU A 121 -12.98 -6.20 1.69
C LEU A 121 -14.07 -6.67 2.65
N VAL A 122 -14.65 -5.78 3.46
CA VAL A 122 -15.54 -6.14 4.56
C VAL A 122 -16.95 -5.63 4.28
N THR A 123 -17.94 -6.53 4.33
CA THR A 123 -19.35 -6.14 4.12
C THR A 123 -19.83 -5.21 5.22
N GLY A 124 -20.61 -4.19 4.86
CA GLY A 124 -21.15 -3.26 5.85
C GLY A 124 -20.09 -2.48 6.63
N ALA A 125 -18.85 -2.43 6.15
CA ALA A 125 -17.81 -1.63 6.76
C ALA A 125 -18.22 -0.15 6.79
N PRO A 126 -17.92 0.56 7.90
CA PRO A 126 -18.19 1.98 7.97
C PRO A 126 -17.39 2.70 6.89
N GLN A 127 -18.06 3.60 6.17
CA GLN A 127 -17.40 4.39 5.12
C GLN A 127 -16.40 5.34 5.76
N PRO A 128 -15.11 5.24 5.40
CA PRO A 128 -14.11 6.09 6.00
C PRO A 128 -14.32 7.55 5.55
N PRO A 129 -14.06 8.55 6.42
CA PRO A 129 -14.25 9.96 6.08
C PRO A 129 -13.50 10.39 4.81
N GLN A 130 -12.35 9.76 4.55
CA GLN A 130 -11.51 9.99 3.39
C GLN A 130 -11.94 9.26 2.11
N ALA A 131 -12.97 8.41 2.12
CA ALA A 131 -13.54 7.89 0.87
C ALA A 131 -14.37 8.98 0.16
N LEU A 132 -14.31 9.02 -1.17
CA LEU A 132 -15.14 9.94 -1.96
C LEU A 132 -16.59 9.44 -2.05
N LEU A 133 -16.80 8.14 -2.16
CA LEU A 133 -18.13 7.53 -2.16
C LEU A 133 -18.66 7.44 -0.73
N ARG A 134 -19.79 8.10 -0.47
CA ARG A 134 -20.49 8.05 0.83
C ARG A 134 -21.44 6.88 0.94
N HIS A 135 -21.97 6.45 -0.19
CA HIS A 135 -22.80 5.28 -0.34
C HIS A 135 -22.27 4.51 -1.54
N ILE A 136 -22.00 3.23 -1.33
CA ILE A 136 -21.55 2.29 -2.34
C ILE A 136 -22.35 1.02 -2.11
N ASP A 137 -22.89 0.43 -3.18
CA ASP A 137 -23.53 -0.86 -3.06
C ASP A 137 -22.49 -1.97 -2.90
N ASP A 138 -22.91 -3.11 -2.34
CA ASP A 138 -21.98 -4.20 -2.04
C ASP A 138 -21.36 -4.83 -3.31
N ALA A 139 -22.09 -4.81 -4.44
CA ALA A 139 -21.59 -5.38 -5.69
C ALA A 139 -20.47 -4.50 -6.27
N GLU A 140 -20.67 -3.19 -6.32
CA GLU A 140 -19.68 -2.20 -6.76
C GLU A 140 -18.45 -2.23 -5.83
N ARG A 141 -18.65 -2.28 -4.51
CA ARG A 141 -17.56 -2.44 -3.54
C ARG A 141 -16.75 -3.70 -3.83
N GLN A 142 -17.42 -4.84 -4.04
CA GLN A 142 -16.77 -6.12 -4.30
C GLN A 142 -16.00 -6.10 -5.63
N GLU A 143 -16.54 -5.47 -6.68
CA GLU A 143 -15.85 -5.29 -7.97
C GLU A 143 -14.59 -4.43 -7.82
N MET A 144 -14.69 -3.31 -7.11
CA MET A 144 -13.54 -2.44 -6.82
C MET A 144 -12.48 -3.17 -6.01
N ALA A 145 -12.88 -3.91 -4.97
CA ALA A 145 -11.99 -4.73 -4.15
C ALA A 145 -11.24 -5.77 -5.00
N GLN A 146 -11.98 -6.52 -5.83
CA GLN A 146 -11.40 -7.50 -6.74
C GLN A 146 -10.37 -6.87 -7.68
N THR A 147 -10.72 -5.73 -8.27
CA THR A 147 -9.84 -4.99 -9.20
C THR A 147 -8.57 -4.52 -8.50
N VAL A 148 -8.70 -3.89 -7.32
CA VAL A 148 -7.56 -3.40 -6.53
C VAL A 148 -6.60 -4.53 -6.22
N LEU A 149 -7.11 -5.66 -5.74
CA LEU A 149 -6.26 -6.77 -5.32
C LEU A 149 -5.60 -7.47 -6.51
N CYS A 150 -6.32 -7.67 -7.61
CA CYS A 150 -5.76 -8.21 -8.85
C CYS A 150 -4.66 -7.30 -9.42
N ASP A 151 -4.89 -5.97 -9.41
CA ASP A 151 -3.91 -5.00 -9.90
C ASP A 151 -2.63 -4.98 -9.07
N LEU A 152 -2.76 -4.99 -7.74
CA LEU A 152 -1.63 -4.99 -6.83
C LEU A 152 -0.85 -6.32 -6.91
N ASP A 153 -1.54 -7.45 -6.92
CA ASP A 153 -0.93 -8.77 -7.10
C ASP A 153 -0.18 -8.85 -8.42
N ARG A 154 -0.79 -8.36 -9.51
CA ARG A 154 -0.16 -8.40 -10.84
C ARG A 154 1.00 -7.42 -10.95
N SER A 155 0.88 -6.22 -10.38
CA SER A 155 1.96 -5.22 -10.35
C SER A 155 3.18 -5.77 -9.61
N ILE A 156 2.97 -6.39 -8.44
CA ILE A 156 4.02 -7.05 -7.66
C ILE A 156 4.62 -8.21 -8.47
N SER A 157 3.79 -9.12 -8.98
CA SER A 157 4.26 -10.28 -9.75
C SER A 157 5.07 -9.90 -11.00
N LEU A 158 4.73 -8.81 -11.67
CA LEU A 158 5.46 -8.35 -12.85
C LEU A 158 6.82 -7.76 -12.47
N LEU A 159 6.89 -7.00 -11.38
CA LEU A 159 8.08 -6.22 -11.05
C LEU A 159 9.03 -6.92 -10.07
N THR A 160 8.54 -7.89 -9.29
CA THR A 160 9.39 -8.68 -8.41
C THR A 160 10.40 -9.46 -9.24
N PRO A 161 11.71 -9.27 -9.00
CA PRO A 161 12.70 -9.99 -9.77
C PRO A 161 12.69 -11.49 -9.49
N SER A 162 13.04 -12.27 -10.51
CA SER A 162 13.06 -13.73 -10.41
C SER A 162 14.27 -14.27 -9.67
N GLU A 163 15.39 -13.54 -9.68
CA GLU A 163 16.63 -13.94 -9.04
C GLU A 163 16.86 -13.16 -7.74
N PRO A 164 17.29 -13.83 -6.65
CA PRO A 164 17.77 -13.14 -5.46
C PRO A 164 18.89 -12.17 -5.81
N TYR A 165 18.86 -10.96 -5.24
CA TYR A 165 19.89 -9.91 -5.40
C TYR A 165 20.00 -9.25 -6.78
N SER A 166 19.11 -9.56 -7.73
CA SER A 166 19.08 -8.84 -8.99
C SER A 166 18.85 -7.34 -8.76
N LYS A 167 19.54 -6.51 -9.54
CA LYS A 167 19.37 -5.07 -9.51
C LYS A 167 18.04 -4.67 -10.15
N ILE A 168 17.39 -3.65 -9.60
CA ILE A 168 16.17 -3.07 -10.16
C ILE A 168 16.31 -1.58 -10.42
N SER A 169 15.53 -1.06 -11.36
CA SER A 169 15.53 0.38 -11.62
C SER A 169 14.83 1.15 -10.50
N PRO A 170 15.14 2.45 -10.31
CA PRO A 170 14.46 3.29 -9.33
C PRO A 170 12.93 3.35 -9.53
N GLN A 171 12.47 3.34 -10.77
CA GLN A 171 11.05 3.34 -11.09
C GLN A 171 10.38 2.03 -10.64
N THR A 172 11.00 0.89 -10.94
CA THR A 172 10.53 -0.43 -10.49
C THR A 172 10.46 -0.51 -8.97
N ALA A 173 11.51 -0.07 -8.28
CA ALA A 173 11.54 -0.02 -6.81
C ALA A 173 10.40 0.83 -6.25
N ARG A 174 10.17 2.02 -6.82
CA ARG A 174 9.07 2.91 -6.40
C ARG A 174 7.70 2.26 -6.59
N THR A 175 7.44 1.66 -7.76
CA THR A 175 6.15 1.00 -8.03
C THR A 175 5.94 -0.21 -7.11
N LEU A 176 6.96 -1.04 -6.88
CA LEU A 176 6.89 -2.15 -5.92
C LEU A 176 6.62 -1.67 -4.50
N SER A 177 7.35 -0.63 -4.08
CA SER A 177 7.19 -0.03 -2.76
C SER A 177 5.75 0.44 -2.54
N MET A 178 5.18 1.15 -3.51
CA MET A 178 3.79 1.56 -3.49
C MET A 178 2.86 0.35 -3.49
N ALA A 179 3.03 -0.63 -4.39
CA ALA A 179 2.11 -1.76 -4.52
C ALA A 179 1.98 -2.53 -3.21
N HIS A 180 3.10 -2.88 -2.59
CA HIS A 180 3.12 -3.53 -1.29
C HIS A 180 2.46 -2.66 -0.20
N THR A 181 2.80 -1.37 -0.13
CA THR A 181 2.21 -0.47 0.87
C THR A 181 0.69 -0.34 0.73
N GLN A 182 0.18 -0.25 -0.51
CA GLN A 182 -1.24 -0.18 -0.78
C GLN A 182 -1.96 -1.47 -0.37
N ARG A 183 -1.40 -2.64 -0.71
CA ARG A 183 -1.96 -3.94 -0.35
C ARG A 183 -1.96 -4.16 1.16
N ALA A 184 -0.88 -3.77 1.82
CA ALA A 184 -0.77 -3.77 3.28
C ALA A 184 -1.84 -2.92 3.96
N ALA A 185 -2.14 -1.73 3.43
CA ALA A 185 -3.16 -0.85 3.99
C ALA A 185 -4.57 -1.47 3.92
N VAL A 186 -4.91 -2.10 2.80
CA VAL A 186 -6.17 -2.84 2.63
C VAL A 186 -6.25 -4.02 3.61
N TYR A 187 -5.19 -4.80 3.74
CA TYR A 187 -5.14 -5.93 4.68
C TYR A 187 -5.23 -5.49 6.14
N LEU A 188 -4.52 -4.42 6.53
CA LEU A 188 -4.59 -3.87 7.89
C LEU A 188 -5.96 -3.27 8.22
N ALA A 189 -6.60 -2.58 7.26
CA ALA A 189 -7.95 -2.08 7.46
C ALA A 189 -8.94 -3.24 7.64
N THR A 190 -8.78 -4.31 6.85
CA THR A 190 -9.60 -5.51 6.93
C THR A 190 -9.44 -6.23 8.27
N SER A 191 -8.22 -6.41 8.77
CA SER A 191 -7.98 -7.09 10.06
C SER A 191 -8.60 -6.38 11.26
N LYS A 192 -8.74 -5.05 11.18
CA LYS A 192 -9.40 -4.24 12.22
C LYS A 192 -10.91 -4.44 12.25
N LEU A 193 -11.53 -4.87 11.14
CA LEU A 193 -12.98 -4.90 10.96
C LEU A 193 -13.56 -6.32 10.84
N ILE A 194 -12.75 -7.31 10.48
CA ILE A 194 -13.19 -8.70 10.24
C ILE A 194 -13.82 -9.38 11.46
N SER A 195 -13.51 -8.92 12.68
CA SER A 195 -14.14 -9.44 13.90
C SER A 195 -15.61 -9.05 14.02
N SER A 196 -16.02 -7.95 13.39
CA SER A 196 -17.38 -7.42 13.47
C SER A 196 -18.23 -7.78 12.25
N ASN A 197 -17.58 -7.99 11.10
CA ASN A 197 -18.26 -8.19 9.82
C ASN A 197 -17.48 -9.19 8.95
N PRO A 198 -18.17 -10.00 8.13
CA PRO A 198 -17.52 -10.96 7.25
C PRO A 198 -16.77 -10.28 6.11
N VAL A 199 -15.73 -10.97 5.60
CA VAL A 199 -15.07 -10.61 4.35
C VAL A 199 -16.01 -10.93 3.18
N SER A 200 -16.15 -9.99 2.25
CA SER A 200 -16.92 -10.14 1.02
C SER A 200 -16.04 -9.78 -0.16
N ILE A 201 -15.48 -10.84 -0.73
CA ILE A 201 -14.65 -10.85 -1.94
C ILE A 201 -14.99 -12.09 -2.76
N ASP A 202 -14.43 -12.19 -3.96
CA ASP A 202 -14.59 -13.36 -4.82
C ASP A 202 -14.19 -14.68 -4.12
N VAL A 203 -14.97 -15.74 -4.35
CA VAL A 203 -14.78 -17.08 -3.78
C VAL A 203 -13.45 -17.74 -4.16
N GLU A 204 -12.85 -17.34 -5.27
CA GLU A 204 -11.57 -17.88 -5.74
C GLU A 204 -10.37 -17.22 -5.06
N ARG A 205 -10.58 -16.11 -4.34
CA ARG A 205 -9.49 -15.34 -3.71
C ARG A 205 -9.00 -16.02 -2.44
N ARG A 206 -7.67 -16.06 -2.27
CA ARG A 206 -7.01 -16.62 -1.07
C ARG A 206 -7.46 -15.94 0.23
N GLU A 207 -7.72 -14.63 0.16
CA GLU A 207 -8.08 -13.78 1.30
C GLU A 207 -9.47 -14.08 1.88
N LEU A 208 -10.31 -14.82 1.18
CA LEU A 208 -11.64 -15.18 1.70
C LEU A 208 -11.52 -16.14 2.89
N ARG A 209 -10.45 -16.96 2.90
CA ARG A 209 -10.19 -17.96 3.94
C ARG A 209 -9.30 -17.44 5.06
N TRP A 210 -8.88 -16.17 4.97
CA TRP A 210 -7.95 -15.59 5.94
C TRP A 210 -8.66 -15.24 7.23
N THR A 211 -8.03 -15.60 8.33
CA THR A 211 -8.39 -15.14 9.66
C THR A 211 -7.88 -13.70 9.88
N LYS A 212 -8.31 -13.09 10.99
CA LYS A 212 -7.74 -11.81 11.42
C LYS A 212 -6.21 -11.84 11.49
N LEU A 213 -5.63 -12.93 12.02
CA LEU A 213 -4.19 -13.07 12.16
C LEU A 213 -3.52 -13.12 10.78
N ASP A 214 -4.08 -13.87 9.83
CA ASP A 214 -3.55 -13.95 8.46
C ASP A 214 -3.52 -12.56 7.80
N PHE A 215 -4.57 -11.74 7.97
CA PHE A 215 -4.56 -10.37 7.46
C PHE A 215 -3.51 -9.48 8.16
N GLU A 216 -3.32 -9.60 9.47
CA GLU A 216 -2.28 -8.85 10.20
C GLU A 216 -0.87 -9.25 9.75
N GLU A 217 -0.60 -10.54 9.61
CA GLU A 217 0.69 -11.07 9.16
C GLU A 217 0.99 -10.67 7.71
N ASN A 218 0.02 -10.81 6.80
CA ASN A 218 0.21 -10.41 5.40
C ASN A 218 0.35 -8.88 5.27
N ALA A 219 -0.37 -8.10 6.07
CA ALA A 219 -0.18 -6.65 6.12
C ALA A 219 1.24 -6.29 6.61
N SER A 220 1.71 -6.93 7.67
CA SER A 220 3.06 -6.70 8.21
C SER A 220 4.15 -7.05 7.20
N ARG A 221 4.02 -8.21 6.53
CA ARG A 221 4.94 -8.64 5.46
C ARG A 221 4.98 -7.65 4.31
N ASP A 222 3.83 -7.17 3.86
CA ASP A 222 3.78 -6.20 2.77
C ASP A 222 4.33 -4.82 3.20
N PHE A 223 4.05 -4.34 4.42
CA PHE A 223 4.70 -3.12 4.90
C PHE A 223 6.21 -3.26 4.98
N ALA A 224 6.72 -4.42 5.44
CA ALA A 224 8.15 -4.70 5.46
C ALA A 224 8.74 -4.64 4.04
N MET A 225 8.11 -5.29 3.06
CA MET A 225 8.54 -5.20 1.66
C MET A 225 8.46 -3.78 1.10
N GLY A 226 7.39 -3.04 1.39
CA GLY A 226 7.25 -1.63 1.02
C GLY A 226 8.40 -0.78 1.57
N GLY A 227 8.78 -1.01 2.83
CA GLY A 227 9.93 -0.39 3.49
C GLY A 227 11.27 -0.79 2.86
N ARG A 228 11.46 -2.07 2.53
CA ARG A 228 12.68 -2.56 1.85
C ARG A 228 12.88 -1.89 0.48
N TYR A 229 11.79 -1.61 -0.25
CA TYR A 229 11.83 -0.87 -1.51
C TYR A 229 11.92 0.67 -1.35
N GLY A 230 11.97 1.19 -0.12
CA GLY A 230 12.27 2.60 0.17
C GLY A 230 11.09 3.47 0.63
N ASN A 231 9.96 2.90 1.08
CA ASN A 231 8.87 3.69 1.67
C ASN A 231 9.00 3.75 3.19
N GLU A 232 9.34 4.94 3.71
CA GLU A 232 9.54 5.19 5.14
C GLU A 232 8.26 5.02 5.98
N ILE A 233 7.09 5.36 5.42
CA ILE A 233 5.81 5.14 6.09
C ILE A 233 5.57 3.63 6.25
N ALA A 234 5.81 2.86 5.19
CA ALA A 234 5.70 1.41 5.22
C ALA A 234 6.69 0.80 6.20
N LYS A 235 7.95 1.28 6.23
CA LYS A 235 8.96 0.84 7.20
C LYS A 235 8.50 1.07 8.65
N GLY A 236 7.95 2.24 8.96
CA GLY A 236 7.39 2.54 10.29
C GLY A 236 6.19 1.65 10.64
N LEU A 237 5.29 1.44 9.68
CA LEU A 237 4.11 0.58 9.86
C LEU A 237 4.45 -0.90 9.95
N ALA A 238 5.52 -1.38 9.32
CA ALA A 238 5.98 -2.76 9.41
C ALA A 238 6.26 -3.15 10.86
N VAL A 239 6.94 -2.28 11.60
CA VAL A 239 7.24 -2.47 13.04
C VAL A 239 5.94 -2.44 13.87
N ALA A 240 5.05 -1.48 13.59
CA ALA A 240 3.81 -1.32 14.35
C ALA A 240 2.80 -2.47 14.14
N THR A 241 2.87 -3.15 12.99
CA THR A 241 1.97 -4.24 12.62
C THR A 241 2.55 -5.62 12.87
N ASN A 242 3.83 -5.74 13.22
CA ASN A 242 4.50 -7.01 13.49
C ASN A 242 3.95 -7.67 14.78
N PRO A 243 3.31 -8.86 14.69
CA PRO A 243 2.74 -9.53 15.86
C PRO A 243 3.78 -9.87 16.94
N THR A 244 4.98 -10.28 16.53
CA THR A 244 6.08 -10.59 17.44
C THR A 244 6.57 -9.35 18.17
N ALA A 245 6.76 -8.23 17.45
CA ALA A 245 7.16 -6.97 18.07
C ALA A 245 6.09 -6.48 19.08
N LYS A 246 4.81 -6.68 18.77
CA LYS A 246 3.70 -6.36 19.67
C LYS A 246 3.71 -7.20 20.95
N LEU A 247 3.96 -8.51 20.84
CA LEU A 247 4.08 -9.41 21.98
C LEU A 247 5.29 -9.06 22.86
N CYS A 248 6.48 -8.87 22.26
CA CYS A 248 7.67 -8.44 22.98
C CYS A 248 7.43 -7.10 23.71
N GLY A 249 6.79 -6.14 23.03
CA GLY A 249 6.44 -4.85 23.63
C GLY A 249 5.42 -4.95 24.76
N GLN A 250 4.49 -5.91 24.72
CA GLN A 250 3.58 -6.20 25.83
C GLN A 250 4.31 -6.86 27.01
N MET A 251 5.17 -7.85 26.75
CA MET A 251 5.97 -8.52 27.79
C MET A 251 6.86 -7.53 28.53
N VAL A 252 7.56 -6.66 27.80
CA VAL A 252 8.41 -5.60 28.38
C VAL A 252 7.56 -4.63 29.20
N ARG A 253 6.39 -4.19 28.70
CA ARG A 253 5.49 -3.32 29.46
C ARG A 253 5.01 -3.95 30.77
N GLU A 254 4.63 -5.22 30.75
CA GLU A 254 4.21 -5.93 31.96
C GLU A 254 5.37 -6.13 32.94
N ALA A 255 6.57 -6.42 32.44
CA ALA A 255 7.78 -6.47 33.26
C ALA A 255 8.10 -5.10 33.90
N MET A 256 8.03 -4.01 33.13
CA MET A 256 8.27 -2.65 33.64
C MET A 256 7.24 -2.22 34.68
N LYS A 257 5.95 -2.52 34.47
CA LYS A 257 4.90 -2.27 35.47
C LYS A 257 5.14 -3.05 36.76
N LYS A 258 5.67 -4.27 36.66
CA LYS A 258 5.98 -5.12 37.82
C LYS A 258 7.17 -4.59 38.63
N GLU A 259 8.19 -4.08 37.95
CA GLU A 259 9.41 -3.57 38.59
C GLU A 259 9.27 -2.13 39.12
N TYR A 260 8.59 -1.26 38.39
CA TYR A 260 8.54 0.18 38.70
C TYR A 260 7.15 0.67 39.15
N GLY A 261 6.18 -0.22 39.25
CA GLY A 261 4.81 0.08 39.68
C GLY A 261 3.88 0.53 38.55
N PRO A 262 2.57 0.61 38.83
CA PRO A 262 1.54 0.91 37.83
C PRO A 262 1.56 2.36 37.31
N ASP A 263 2.21 3.29 38.01
CA ASP A 263 2.29 4.72 37.68
C ASP A 263 3.48 5.08 36.77
N PHE A 264 4.18 4.09 36.22
CA PHE A 264 5.28 4.36 35.27
C PHE A 264 4.71 5.02 34.00
N PRO A 265 5.12 6.26 33.66
CA PRO A 265 4.58 6.95 32.50
C PRO A 265 5.08 6.27 31.23
N VAL A 266 4.13 5.95 30.35
CA VAL A 266 4.38 5.39 29.00
C VAL A 266 4.80 6.48 28.04
#